data_AF-A0A1C5KN70-F1
#
_entry.id   AF-A0A1C5KN70-F1
#
_cell.length_a   1.000
_cell.length_b   1.000
_cell.length_c   1.000
_cell.angle_alpha   90.00
_cell.angle_beta   90.00
_cell.angle_gamma   90.00
#
_symmetry.space_group_name_H-M   'P 1'
#
loop_
_entity.id
_entity.type
_entity.pdbx_description
1 polymer ?
#
loop_
_entity_poly.entity_id
_entity_poly.type
_entity_poly.pdbx_seq_one_letter_code
_entity_poly.pdbx_strand_id
1 'polypeptide(L)' 'MEIQEKMISGYCRAQNRSNTVCCEYEESTEGLVLTFADCNFRHCIHFETCLLMKEAREGTIEEN' A
#
# COMPACT_ATOMS: atom_id res chain seq x y z
N MET A 1 -1.51 -0.61 20.42
CA MET A 1 -1.70 -0.55 18.96
C MET A 1 -0.55 0.26 18.44
N GLU A 2 0.36 -0.39 17.73
CA GLU A 2 1.53 0.23 17.11
C GLU A 2 1.23 0.39 15.62
N ILE A 3 1.43 1.60 15.10
CA ILE A 3 1.25 1.93 13.68
C ILE A 3 2.65 2.09 13.10
N GLN A 4 2.94 1.36 12.04
CA GLN A 4 4.17 1.50 11.28
C GLN A 4 3.90 2.29 10.00
N GLU A 5 4.78 3.23 9.68
CA GLU A 5 4.70 4.04 8.45
C GLU A 5 5.83 3.66 7.49
N LYS A 6 5.53 3.49 6.20
CA LYS A 6 6.53 3.28 5.14
C LYS A 6 6.22 4.12 3.91
N MET A 7 7.26 4.73 3.35
CA MET A 7 7.19 5.47 2.09
C MET A 7 7.58 4.57 0.93
N ILE A 8 6.66 4.37 -0.02
CA ILE A 8 6.87 3.50 -1.19
C ILE A 8 6.89 4.36 -2.44
N SER A 9 7.96 4.25 -3.23
CA SER A 9 8.17 5.07 -4.41
C SER A 9 8.21 4.22 -5.67
N GLY A 10 7.48 4.63 -6.70
CA GLY A 10 7.34 3.86 -7.92
C GLY A 10 6.48 4.56 -8.97
N TYR A 11 6.35 3.95 -10.14
CA TYR A 11 5.55 4.53 -11.22
C TYR A 11 4.05 4.29 -11.00
N CYS A 12 3.28 5.37 -10.94
CA CYS A 12 1.83 5.35 -10.83
C CYS A 12 1.20 5.50 -12.22
N ARG A 13 0.54 4.44 -12.71
CA ARG A 13 -0.17 4.45 -14.00
C ARG A 13 -1.29 5.49 -14.05
N ALA A 14 -2.05 5.64 -12.95
CA ALA A 14 -3.17 6.58 -12.89
C ALA A 14 -2.72 8.05 -13.05
N GLN A 15 -1.50 8.38 -12.59
CA GLN A 15 -0.94 9.71 -12.70
C GLN A 15 0.09 9.85 -13.83
N ASN A 16 0.41 8.75 -14.53
CA ASN A 16 1.44 8.66 -15.56
C ASN A 16 2.79 9.30 -15.15
N ARG A 17 3.23 9.05 -13.91
CA ARG A 17 4.48 9.59 -13.37
C ARG A 17 5.01 8.75 -12.21
N SER A 18 6.26 8.97 -11.83
CA SER A 18 6.77 8.51 -10.54
C SER A 18 6.02 9.21 -9.40
N ASN A 19 5.64 8.44 -8.40
CA ASN A 19 4.94 8.91 -7.21
C ASN A 19 5.52 8.21 -5.98
N THR A 20 5.42 8.88 -4.83
CA THR A 20 5.71 8.29 -3.52
C THR A 20 4.40 8.25 -2.74
N VAL A 21 4.13 7.11 -2.11
CA VAL A 21 2.91 6.84 -1.34
C VAL A 21 3.31 6.52 0.10
N CYS A 22 2.75 7.25 1.05
CA CYS A 22 2.82 6.93 2.46
C CYS A 22 1.82 5.82 2.79
N CYS A 23 2.30 4.72 3.38
CA CYS A 23 1.49 3.58 3.79
C CYS A 23 1.57 3.40 5.31
N GLU A 24 0.42 3.20 5.94
CA GLU A 24 0.33 2.85 7.36
C GLU A 24 -0.08 1.39 7.52
N TYR A 25 0.55 0.73 8.48
CA TYR A 25 0.30 -0.65 8.82
C TYR A 25 -0.04 -0.77 10.30
N GLU A 26 -1.07 -1.53 10.61
CA GLU A 26 -1.35 -1.94 11.99
C GLU A 26 -0.71 -3.29 12.28
N GLU A 27 -0.01 -3.39 13.41
CA GLU A 27 0.54 -4.66 13.89
C GLU A 27 -0.54 -5.51 14.56
N SER A 28 -0.75 -6.71 14.02
CA SER A 28 -1.64 -7.74 14.57
C SER A 28 -0.83 -8.93 15.10
N THR A 29 -1.50 -9.86 15.79
CA THR A 29 -0.87 -11.11 16.25
C THR A 29 -0.37 -12.01 15.12
N GLU A 30 -0.88 -11.82 13.91
CA GLU A 30 -0.56 -12.65 12.75
C GLU A 30 0.48 -11.98 11.84
N GLY A 31 0.72 -10.67 11.99
CA GLY A 31 1.58 -9.88 11.12
C GLY A 31 1.07 -8.45 10.88
N LEU A 32 1.65 -7.77 9.90
CA LEU A 32 1.28 -6.40 9.53
C LEU A 32 0.10 -6.38 8.57
N VAL A 33 -0.88 -5.51 8.83
CA VAL A 33 -2.04 -5.27 7.96
C VAL A 33 -1.94 -3.88 7.36
N LEU A 34 -2.00 -3.75 6.04
CA LEU A 34 -2.04 -2.45 5.36
C LEU A 34 -3.41 -1.80 5.53
N THR A 35 -3.51 -0.81 6.42
CA THR A 35 -4.78 -0.16 6.75
C THR A 35 -5.00 1.12 5.94
N PHE A 36 -3.92 1.87 5.66
CA PHE A 36 -3.99 3.12 4.91
C PHE A 36 -2.85 3.25 3.89
N ALA A 37 -3.17 3.89 2.77
CA ALA A 37 -2.17 4.44 1.86
C ALA A 37 -2.70 5.79 1.37
N ASP A 38 -1.84 6.80 1.24
CA ASP A 38 -2.19 8.16 0.77
C ASP A 38 -2.46 8.24 -0.75
N CYS A 39 -2.99 7.16 -1.31
CA CYS A 39 -3.56 7.08 -2.64
C CYS A 39 -4.88 6.29 -2.60
N ASN A 40 -5.68 6.38 -3.67
CA ASN A 40 -6.97 5.68 -3.72
C ASN A 40 -6.83 4.18 -4.04
N PHE A 41 -5.96 3.46 -3.33
CA PHE A 41 -5.55 2.11 -3.73
C PHE A 41 -6.72 1.13 -3.82
N ARG A 42 -7.62 1.11 -2.84
CA ARG A 42 -8.79 0.20 -2.82
C ARG A 42 -9.78 0.43 -3.96
N HIS A 43 -9.76 1.60 -4.61
CA HIS A 43 -10.68 1.94 -5.70
C HIS A 43 -9.97 2.36 -6.99
N CYS A 44 -8.66 2.17 -7.07
CA CYS A 44 -7.89 2.54 -8.25
C CYS A 44 -8.22 1.59 -9.41
N ILE A 45 -8.50 2.14 -10.59
CA ILE A 45 -8.75 1.34 -11.81
C ILE A 45 -7.57 0.45 -12.21
N HIS A 46 -6.37 0.72 -11.66
CA HIS A 46 -5.16 -0.06 -11.91
C HIS A 46 -4.78 -0.96 -10.73
N PHE A 47 -5.67 -1.15 -9.74
CA PHE A 47 -5.40 -1.91 -8.52
C PHE A 47 -4.71 -3.25 -8.75
N GLU A 48 -5.25 -4.08 -9.65
CA GLU A 48 -4.73 -5.41 -9.95
C GLU A 48 -3.30 -5.41 -10.50
N THR A 49 -2.85 -4.29 -11.06
CA THR A 49 -1.52 -4.14 -11.69
C THR A 49 -0.67 -3.03 -11.07
N CYS A 50 -1.07 -2.55 -9.88
CA CYS A 50 -0.41 -1.44 -9.22
C CYS A 50 0.89 -1.91 -8.56
N LEU A 51 2.03 -1.51 -9.12
CA LEU A 51 3.35 -1.91 -8.60
C LEU A 51 3.62 -1.35 -7.19
N LEU A 52 3.16 -0.13 -6.90
CA LEU A 52 3.27 0.48 -5.57
C LEU A 52 2.57 -0.38 -4.52
N MET A 53 1.37 -0.88 -4.81
CA MET A 53 0.58 -1.68 -3.86
C MET A 53 1.03 -3.13 -3.81
N LYS A 54 1.64 -3.64 -4.89
CA LYS A 54 2.33 -4.92 -4.85
C LYS A 54 3.46 -4.89 -3.83
N GLU A 55 4.28 -3.82 -3.85
CA GLU A 55 5.36 -3.63 -2.87
C GLU A 55 4.80 -3.36 -1.46
N ALA A 56 3.74 -2.55 -1.34
CA ALA A 56 3.11 -2.27 -0.05
C ALA A 56 2.57 -3.51 0.65
N ARG A 57 2.13 -4.51 -0.12
CA ARG A 57 1.57 -5.75 0.43
C ARG A 57 2.62 -6.82 0.72
N GLU A 58 3.86 -6.62 0.27
CA GLU A 58 4.89 -7.63 0.42
C GLU A 58 5.18 -7.87 1.92
N GLY A 59 4.91 -9.10 2.37
CA GLY A 59 5.04 -9.48 3.79
C GLY A 59 3.91 -8.97 4.70
N THR A 60 2.80 -8.47 4.13
CA THR A 60 1.59 -8.13 4.89
C THR A 60 0.54 -9.23 4.79
N ILE A 61 -0.42 -9.21 5.72
CA ILE A 61 -1.63 -10.01 5.63
C ILE A 61 -2.63 -9.26 4.75
N GLU A 62 -3.19 -9.95 3.77
CA GLU A 62 -4.33 -9.42 3.01
C GLU A 62 -5.60 -9.54 3.86
N GLU A 63 -6.33 -8.43 4.02
CA GLU A 63 -7.71 -8.48 4.50
C GLU A 63 -8.56 -9.18 3.42
N ASN A 64 -9.16 -10.33 3.76
CA ASN A 64 -10.12 -11.05 2.92
C ASN A 64 -11.36 -10.20 2.58
#